data_AF-A0A0L0UJC6-F1
#
_entry.id   AF-A0A0L0UJC6-F1
#
_cell.length_a   1.000
_cell.length_b   1.000
_cell.length_c   1.000
_cell.angle_alpha   90.00
_cell.angle_beta   90.00
_cell.angle_gamma   90.00
#
_symmetry.space_group_name_H-M   'P 1'
#
loop_
_entity.id
_entity.type
_entity.pdbx_description
1 polymer ?
#
loop_
_entity_poly.entity_id
_entity_poly.type
_entity_poly.pdbx_seq_one_letter_code
_entity_poly.pdbx_strand_id
1 'polypeptide(L)' 'MRNSKESICGDTLHLKNQTTTAITNFKPQQPMVFAGIYPSDQSKHVALRSAIDKLVLNDSAVTYFVSVWNKNMALNLL' A
#
# COMPACT_ATOMS: atom_id res chain seq x y z
N MET A 1 2.18 9.85 13.96
CA MET A 1 1.13 9.55 12.98
C MET A 1 0.85 10.79 12.16
N ARG A 2 1.66 11.04 11.13
CA ARG A 2 1.44 12.11 10.14
C ARG A 2 1.04 11.57 8.78
N ASN A 3 1.42 10.33 8.48
CA ASN A 3 1.03 9.56 7.30
C ASN A 3 0.17 8.36 7.69
N SER A 4 -0.82 7.98 6.87
CA SER A 4 -1.67 6.81 7.10
C SER A 4 -0.85 5.52 7.20
N LYS A 5 0.29 5.44 6.50
CA LYS A 5 1.21 4.29 6.54
C LYS A 5 1.93 4.10 7.87
N GLU A 6 1.93 5.10 8.76
CA GLU A 6 2.50 4.98 10.12
C GLU A 6 1.58 4.18 11.06
N SER A 7 0.33 3.94 10.66
CA SER A 7 -0.60 3.08 11.39
C SER A 7 -0.93 1.87 10.52
N ILE A 8 -0.71 0.69 11.05
CA ILE A 8 -1.19 -0.54 10.41
C ILE A 8 -2.46 -1.00 11.12
N CYS A 9 -3.37 -1.62 10.37
CA CYS A 9 -4.45 -2.37 11.01
C CYS A 9 -3.82 -3.40 11.97
N GLY A 10 -4.45 -3.62 13.13
CA GLY A 10 -3.94 -4.56 14.14
C GLY A 10 -2.79 -4.08 15.01
N ASP A 11 -2.34 -2.84 14.84
CA ASP A 11 -1.35 -2.23 15.74
C ASP A 11 -1.92 -2.03 17.16
N THR A 12 -1.04 -2.01 18.17
CA THR A 12 -1.39 -1.82 19.57
C THR A 12 -0.89 -0.46 20.06
N LEU A 13 -1.80 0.50 20.18
CA LEU A 13 -1.48 1.84 20.71
C LEU A 13 -1.60 1.84 22.24
N HIS A 14 -0.55 2.32 22.92
CA HIS A 14 -0.52 2.42 24.38
C HIS A 14 0.11 3.75 24.83
N LEU A 15 -0.15 4.14 26.08
CA LEU A 15 0.44 5.35 26.66
C LEU A 15 1.94 5.17 26.90
N LYS A 16 2.73 6.21 26.62
CA LYS A 16 4.19 6.20 26.73
C LYS A 16 4.72 5.72 28.09
N ASN A 17 3.97 5.98 29.17
CA ASN A 17 4.37 5.66 30.54
C ASN A 17 3.69 4.39 31.08
N GLN A 18 3.09 3.57 30.22
CA GLN A 18 2.43 2.33 30.61
C GLN A 18 2.98 1.18 29.78
N THR A 19 3.27 0.05 30.42
CA THR A 19 3.61 -1.18 29.72
C THR A 19 2.34 -1.84 29.17
N THR A 20 2.41 -2.34 27.94
CA THR A 20 1.30 -3.06 27.30
C THR A 20 1.88 -4.18 26.46
N THR A 21 1.17 -5.30 26.41
CA THR A 21 1.53 -6.43 25.55
C THR A 21 0.88 -6.22 24.19
N ALA A 22 1.68 -6.25 23.12
CA ALA A 22 1.18 -6.18 21.76
C ALA A 22 0.33 -7.43 21.42
N ILE A 23 -0.66 -7.25 20.55
CA ILE A 23 -1.46 -8.36 20.02
C ILE A 23 -0.55 -9.26 19.18
N THR A 24 -0.39 -10.53 19.59
CA THR A 24 0.57 -11.46 18.98
C THR A 24 0.07 -12.15 17.71
N ASN A 25 -1.26 -12.16 17.48
CA ASN A 25 -1.87 -12.96 16.41
C ASN A 25 -2.29 -12.14 15.18
N PHE A 26 -1.96 -10.85 15.13
CA PHE A 26 -2.25 -10.05 13.95
C PHE A 26 -1.23 -10.32 12.85
N LYS A 27 -1.71 -10.64 11.63
CA LYS A 27 -0.85 -10.84 10.46
C LYS A 27 -1.07 -9.69 9.47
N PRO A 28 0.00 -9.05 8.97
CA PRO A 28 -0.12 -8.05 7.92
C PRO A 28 -0.82 -8.63 6.69
N GLN A 29 -1.64 -7.80 6.05
CA GLN A 29 -2.28 -8.14 4.77
C GLN A 29 -1.22 -8.52 3.73
N GLN A 30 -1.44 -9.65 3.06
CA GLN A 30 -0.60 -10.12 1.96
C GLN A 30 -1.37 -9.88 0.65
N PRO A 31 -0.79 -9.19 -0.35
CA PRO A 31 -1.43 -9.04 -1.66
C PRO A 31 -1.63 -10.40 -2.32
N MET A 32 -2.89 -10.73 -2.65
CA MET A 32 -3.26 -12.03 -3.23
C MET A 32 -3.50 -11.96 -4.75
N VAL A 33 -3.77 -10.76 -5.28
CA VAL A 33 -4.12 -10.52 -6.68
C VAL A 33 -3.34 -9.33 -7.18
N PHE A 34 -2.77 -9.44 -8.38
CA PHE A 34 -1.99 -8.39 -9.03
C PHE A 34 -2.62 -8.02 -10.37
N ALA A 35 -2.61 -6.73 -10.69
CA ALA A 35 -3.10 -6.20 -11.96
C ALA A 35 -2.24 -5.01 -12.41
N GLY A 36 -2.06 -4.88 -13.72
CA GLY A 36 -1.48 -3.69 -14.33
C GLY A 36 -2.57 -2.68 -14.66
N ILE A 37 -2.39 -1.42 -14.24
CA ILE A 37 -3.31 -0.33 -14.53
C ILE A 37 -2.58 0.72 -15.36
N TYR A 38 -3.13 1.04 -16.52
CA TYR A 38 -2.59 2.03 -17.44
C TYR A 38 -3.67 3.06 -17.78
N PRO A 39 -3.31 4.35 -17.89
CA PRO A 39 -4.28 5.35 -18.31
C PRO A 39 -4.64 5.15 -19.78
N SER A 40 -5.85 5.57 -20.17
CA SER A 40 -6.29 5.53 -21.57
C SER A 40 -5.45 6.42 -22.50
N ASP A 41 -4.80 7.44 -21.93
CA ASP A 41 -3.98 8.43 -22.63
C ASP A 41 -2.80 8.83 -21.73
N GLN A 42 -1.65 9.10 -22.34
CA GLN A 42 -0.40 9.45 -21.66
C GLN A 42 -0.54 10.70 -20.80
N SER A 43 -1.35 11.68 -21.22
CA SER A 43 -1.58 12.91 -20.46
C SER A 43 -2.21 12.66 -19.08
N LYS A 44 -2.91 11.54 -18.90
CA LYS A 44 -3.65 11.22 -17.67
C LYS A 44 -2.81 10.49 -16.61
N HIS A 45 -1.53 10.24 -16.86
CA HIS A 45 -0.68 9.51 -15.91
C HIS A 45 -0.64 10.17 -14.52
N VAL A 46 -0.51 11.49 -14.46
CA VAL A 46 -0.50 12.25 -13.18
C VAL A 46 -1.85 12.15 -12.47
N ALA A 47 -2.95 12.26 -13.20
CA ALA A 47 -4.30 12.17 -12.65
C ALA A 47 -4.58 10.76 -12.09
N LEU A 48 -4.20 9.71 -12.82
CA LEU A 48 -4.33 8.33 -12.38
C LEU A 48 -3.55 8.09 -11.09
N ARG A 49 -2.28 8.50 -11.05
CA ARG A 49 -1.45 8.36 -9.85
C ARG A 49 -2.08 9.06 -8.64
N SER A 50 -2.53 10.31 -8.82
CA SER A 50 -3.20 11.06 -7.75
C SER A 50 -4.50 10.40 -7.28
N ALA A 51 -5.27 9.80 -8.19
CA ALA A 51 -6.47 9.06 -7.84
C ALA A 51 -6.16 7.80 -7.01
N ILE A 52 -5.13 7.04 -7.38
CA ILE A 52 -4.68 5.86 -6.63
C ILE A 52 -4.12 6.28 -5.26
N ASP A 53 -3.34 7.38 -5.17
CA ASP A 53 -2.86 7.91 -3.90
C ASP A 53 -4.01 8.21 -2.94
N LYS A 54 -5.10 8.81 -3.43
CA LYS A 54 -6.31 9.06 -2.63
C LYS A 54 -7.02 7.77 -2.22
N LEU A 55 -7.06 6.76 -3.09
CA LEU A 55 -7.65 5.46 -2.77
C LEU A 55 -6.89 4.79 -1.62
N VAL A 56 -5.56 4.79 -1.66
CA VAL A 56 -4.70 4.17 -0.63
C VAL A 56 -4.81 4.84 0.74
N LEU A 57 -5.28 6.10 0.81
CA LEU A 57 -5.58 6.74 2.10
C LEU A 57 -6.73 6.04 2.84
N ASN A 58 -7.70 5.51 2.11
CA ASN A 58 -8.87 4.85 2.67
C ASN A 58 -8.75 3.32 2.68
N ASP A 59 -8.07 2.75 1.68
CA ASP A 59 -7.88 1.32 1.53
C ASP A 59 -6.42 0.94 1.73
N SER A 60 -6.10 0.47 2.93
CA SER A 60 -4.74 0.06 3.27
C SER A 60 -4.30 -1.22 2.54
N ALA A 61 -5.23 -2.02 2.01
CA ALA A 61 -4.92 -3.28 1.32
C ALA A 61 -4.36 -3.05 -0.09
N VAL A 62 -4.66 -1.91 -0.68
CA VAL A 62 -4.15 -1.53 -1.99
C VAL A 62 -2.69 -1.08 -1.87
N THR A 63 -1.82 -1.73 -2.63
CA THR A 63 -0.42 -1.32 -2.81
C THR A 63 -0.15 -1.14 -4.30
N TYR A 64 0.68 -0.15 -4.65
CA TYR A 64 1.01 0.12 -6.04
C TYR A 64 2.44 0.64 -6.16
N PHE A 65 3.04 0.40 -7.32
CA PHE A 65 4.33 0.96 -7.71
C PHE A 65 4.29 1.32 -9.19
N VAL A 66 5.05 2.34 -9.58
CA VAL A 66 5.18 2.72 -10.99
C VAL A 66 6.16 1.77 -11.65
N SER A 67 5.68 1.03 -12.65
CA SER A 67 6.51 0.14 -13.47
C SER A 67 6.82 0.78 -14.81
N VAL A 68 8.06 0.63 -15.27
CA VAL A 68 8.45 0.88 -16.67
C VAL A 68 8.83 -0.46 -17.25
N TRP A 69 8.15 -0.87 -18.32
CA TRP A 69 8.40 -2.15 -18.97
C TRP A 69 9.86 -2.23 -19.43
N ASN A 70 10.63 -3.11 -18.78
CA ASN A 70 11.94 -3.53 -19.23
C ASN A 70 11.96 -5.06 -19.31
N LYS A 71 12.85 -5.63 -20.13
CA LYS A 71 12.92 -7.08 -20.38
C LYS A 71 13.14 -7.93 -19.13
N ASN A 72 13.58 -7.35 -18.01
CA ASN A 72 13.89 -8.05 -16.76
C ASN A 72 12.73 -8.03 -15.75
N MET A 73 11.60 -7.36 -16.05
CA MET A 73 10.53 -7.13 -15.07
C MET A 73 9.57 -8.31 -14.91
N ALA A 74 9.48 -9.20 -15.90
CA ALA A 74 8.59 -10.37 -15.87
C ALA A 74 8.95 -11.40 -14.78
N LEU A 75 10.18 -11.39 -14.27
CA LEU A 75 10.65 -12.34 -13.25
C LEU A 75 10.36 -11.92 -11.80
N ASN A 76 9.97 -10.67 -11.54
CA ASN A 76 9.78 -10.13 -10.18
C ASN A 76 8.31 -10.00 -9.75
N LEU A 77 7.38 -10.53 -10.54
CA LEU A 77 5.92 -10.52 -10.27
C LEU A 77 5.41 -11.88 -9.74
N LEU A 78 6.31 -12.82 -9.48
CA LEU A 78 6.11 -14.11 -8.80
C LEU A 78 7.05 -14.17 -7.59
#